data_AF-A0AAD3MH82-F1
#
_entry.id   AF-A0AAD3MH82-F1
#
_cell.length_a   1.000
_cell.length_b   1.000
_cell.length_c   1.000
_cell.angle_alpha   90.00
_cell.angle_beta   90.00
_cell.angle_gamma   90.00
#
_symmetry.space_group_name_H-M   'P 1'
#
loop_
_entity.id
_entity.type
_entity.pdbx_description
1 polymer ?
#
loop_
_entity_poly.entity_id
_entity_poly.type
_entity_poly.pdbx_seq_one_letter_code
_entity_poly.pdbx_strand_id
1 'polypeptide(L)'
;MKSSHIVGVGQLAAGVQQCVIHLSHVISEVAPGAPLVFCGDFNSSPDSGVLQLVSETVVPQQHPDWSSSGPEESCTMELLSAFPSLLNACGKLAYTNYVGGFHGCLDYIFIQPDSMQVEQVIPLPSHQEVTTYEALPSVVHPSDHIALVCDLRWSP
;
A
#
# COMPACT_ATOMS: atom_id res chain seq x y z
N MET A 1 5.63 27.52 14.51
CA MET A 1 5.79 26.13 14.05
C MET A 1 4.59 25.84 13.18
N LYS A 2 4.77 25.62 11.86
CA LYS A 2 3.68 25.09 11.05
C LYS A 2 3.52 23.64 11.47
N SER A 3 2.37 23.27 12.01
CA SER A 3 1.98 21.86 12.10
C SER A 3 2.06 21.33 10.68
N SER A 4 3.03 20.47 10.39
CA SER A 4 2.97 19.63 9.20
C SER A 4 1.74 18.76 9.39
N HIS A 5 0.62 19.10 8.74
CA HIS A 5 -0.58 18.29 8.74
C HIS A 5 -0.19 16.91 8.18
N ILE A 6 -0.09 15.94 9.08
CA ILE A 6 0.04 14.54 8.71
C ILE A 6 -1.35 14.15 8.21
N VAL A 7 -1.44 13.75 6.94
CA VAL A 7 -2.69 13.28 6.35
C VAL A 7 -3.11 12.02 7.10
N GLY A 8 -4.36 11.98 7.57
CA GLY A 8 -4.89 10.85 8.30
C GLY A 8 -5.06 9.64 7.39
N VAL A 9 -4.94 8.43 7.96
CA VAL A 9 -5.11 7.19 7.22
C VAL A 9 -6.52 7.07 6.60
N GLY A 10 -7.55 7.62 7.25
CA GLY A 10 -8.89 7.73 6.65
C GLY A 10 -8.94 8.61 5.41
N GLN A 11 -8.20 9.73 5.40
CA GLN A 11 -8.08 10.60 4.22
C GLN A 11 -7.29 9.90 3.10
N LEU A 12 -6.23 9.16 3.45
CA LEU A 12 -5.50 8.31 2.49
C LEU A 12 -6.43 7.25 1.88
N ALA A 13 -7.29 6.62 2.66
CA ALA A 13 -8.25 5.61 2.17
C ALA A 13 -9.20 6.22 1.13
N ALA A 14 -9.73 7.42 1.39
CA ALA A 14 -10.56 8.13 0.42
C ALA A 14 -9.79 8.50 -0.86
N GLY A 15 -8.52 8.92 -0.72
CA GLY A 15 -7.63 9.18 -1.87
C GLY A 15 -7.39 7.92 -2.72
N VAL A 16 -7.09 6.80 -2.06
CA VAL A 16 -6.90 5.50 -2.73
C VAL A 16 -8.18 5.03 -3.40
N GLN A 17 -9.36 5.26 -2.78
CA GLN A 17 -10.65 4.97 -3.41
C GLN A 17 -10.81 5.72 -4.73
N GLN A 18 -10.50 7.02 -4.74
CA GLN A 18 -10.60 7.83 -5.94
C GLN A 18 -9.61 7.36 -7.02
N CYS A 19 -8.39 6.96 -6.62
CA CYS A 19 -7.41 6.36 -7.52
C CYS A 19 -7.94 5.06 -8.15
N VAL A 20 -8.52 4.14 -7.39
CA VAL A 20 -9.04 2.88 -7.95
C VAL A 20 -10.27 3.10 -8.83
N ILE A 21 -11.14 4.05 -8.51
CA ILE A 21 -12.26 4.45 -9.40
C ILE A 21 -11.71 4.98 -10.73
N HIS A 22 -10.70 5.84 -10.67
CA HIS A 22 -10.07 6.40 -11.86
C HIS A 22 -9.41 5.31 -12.71
N LEU A 23 -8.64 4.40 -12.10
CA LEU A 23 -8.01 3.29 -12.81
C LEU A 23 -9.03 2.36 -13.46
N SER A 24 -10.14 2.07 -12.76
CA SER A 24 -11.25 1.26 -13.32
C SER A 24 -11.83 1.93 -14.58
N HIS A 25 -12.03 3.25 -14.54
CA HIS A 25 -12.50 4.00 -15.70
C HIS A 25 -11.47 4.03 -16.85
N VAL A 26 -10.18 4.22 -16.56
CA VAL A 26 -9.13 4.21 -17.60
C VAL A 26 -9.05 2.84 -18.27
N ILE A 27 -9.11 1.75 -17.50
CA ILE A 27 -9.12 0.39 -18.05
C ILE A 27 -10.37 0.17 -18.90
N SER A 28 -11.56 0.58 -18.45
CA SER A 28 -12.80 0.39 -19.22
C SER A 28 -12.80 1.15 -20.54
N GLU A 29 -12.20 2.34 -20.60
CA GLU A 29 -12.20 3.18 -21.80
C GLU A 29 -11.03 2.88 -22.75
N VAL A 30 -9.83 2.62 -22.22
CA VAL A 30 -8.60 2.57 -23.02
C VAL A 30 -8.14 1.13 -23.29
N ALA A 31 -8.35 0.21 -22.35
CA ALA A 31 -7.90 -1.17 -22.48
C ALA A 31 -8.87 -2.15 -21.79
N PRO A 32 -10.09 -2.34 -22.35
CA PRO A 32 -11.13 -3.13 -21.70
C PRO A 32 -10.66 -4.55 -21.34
N GLY A 33 -10.80 -4.92 -20.07
CA GLY A 33 -10.38 -6.22 -19.56
C GLY A 33 -8.87 -6.37 -19.31
N ALA A 34 -8.08 -5.31 -19.46
CA ALA A 34 -6.67 -5.35 -19.10
C ALA A 34 -6.52 -5.57 -17.58
N PRO A 35 -5.64 -6.49 -17.16
CA PRO A 35 -5.37 -6.75 -15.75
C PRO A 35 -4.54 -5.62 -15.12
N LEU A 36 -4.80 -5.35 -13.84
CA LEU A 36 -4.18 -4.30 -13.05
C LEU A 36 -3.04 -4.83 -12.17
N VAL A 37 -1.89 -4.18 -12.27
CA VAL A 37 -0.84 -4.17 -11.25
C VAL A 37 -0.82 -2.78 -10.62
N PHE A 38 -1.07 -2.70 -9.31
CA PHE A 38 -1.16 -1.44 -8.58
C PHE A 38 -0.07 -1.34 -7.51
N CYS A 39 0.97 -0.57 -7.81
CA CYS A 39 2.14 -0.41 -6.95
C CYS A 39 2.23 1.00 -6.37
N GLY A 40 2.87 1.11 -5.22
CA GLY A 40 3.27 2.40 -4.67
C GLY A 40 3.66 2.34 -3.21
N ASP A 41 4.09 3.49 -2.72
CA ASP A 41 4.14 3.81 -1.29
C ASP A 41 2.74 4.31 -0.88
N PHE A 42 2.04 3.51 -0.09
CA PHE A 42 0.70 3.82 0.39
C PHE A 42 0.72 4.59 1.72
N ASN A 43 1.90 4.78 2.33
CA ASN A 43 2.07 5.40 3.65
C ASN A 43 1.12 4.82 4.71
N SER A 44 0.79 3.54 4.59
CA SER A 44 -0.25 2.87 5.38
C SER A 44 0.20 1.47 5.75
N SER A 45 -0.04 1.07 6.99
CA SER A 45 0.37 -0.24 7.50
C SER A 45 -0.54 -1.38 6.98
N PRO A 46 -0.11 -2.65 7.12
CA PRO A 46 -0.91 -3.81 6.70
C PRO A 46 -2.31 -3.89 7.35
N ASP A 47 -2.49 -3.30 8.52
CA ASP A 47 -3.73 -3.38 9.30
C ASP A 47 -4.58 -2.09 9.16
N SER A 48 -4.26 -1.22 8.19
CA SER A 48 -4.95 0.04 7.92
C SER A 48 -6.22 -0.13 7.08
N GLY A 49 -7.10 0.86 7.13
CA GLY A 49 -8.28 0.97 6.28
C GLY A 49 -7.92 1.13 4.80
N VAL A 50 -6.75 1.72 4.48
CA VAL A 50 -6.23 1.74 3.10
C VAL A 50 -6.02 0.33 2.57
N LEU A 51 -5.36 -0.51 3.38
CA LEU A 51 -5.11 -1.89 3.01
C LEU A 51 -6.40 -2.69 2.96
N GLN A 52 -7.29 -2.49 3.93
CA GLN A 52 -8.61 -3.11 3.94
C GLN A 52 -9.42 -2.77 2.68
N LEU A 53 -9.38 -1.51 2.21
CA LEU A 53 -10.05 -1.11 0.97
C LEU A 53 -9.55 -1.91 -0.23
N VAL A 54 -8.24 -2.09 -0.34
CA VAL A 54 -7.61 -2.72 -1.50
C VAL A 54 -7.75 -4.25 -1.47
N SER A 55 -7.59 -4.87 -0.29
CA SER A 55 -7.62 -6.33 -0.15
C SER A 55 -8.99 -6.90 0.20
N GLU A 56 -9.87 -6.16 0.88
CA GLU A 56 -11.21 -6.61 1.30
C GLU A 56 -12.34 -5.87 0.60
N THR A 57 -12.02 -4.91 -0.27
CA THR A 57 -12.95 -4.13 -1.10
C THR A 57 -13.83 -3.13 -0.35
N VAL A 58 -13.74 -3.05 0.98
CA VAL A 58 -14.58 -2.18 1.80
C VAL A 58 -13.82 -1.59 2.99
N VAL A 59 -14.11 -0.32 3.31
CA VAL A 59 -13.77 0.29 4.60
C VAL A 59 -15.07 0.67 5.29
N PRO A 60 -15.44 0.05 6.43
CA PRO A 60 -16.69 0.35 7.10
C PRO A 60 -16.65 1.72 7.78
N GLN A 61 -17.83 2.32 8.01
CA GLN A 61 -17.96 3.61 8.70
C GLN A 61 -17.39 3.58 10.13
N GLN A 62 -17.32 2.40 10.76
CA GLN A 62 -16.83 2.22 12.13
C GLN A 62 -15.31 2.00 12.19
N HIS A 63 -14.60 2.08 11.06
CA HIS A 63 -13.16 1.87 11.02
C HIS A 63 -12.41 2.95 11.87
N PRO A 64 -11.46 2.56 12.74
CA PRO A 64 -10.78 3.50 13.64
C PRO A 64 -10.00 4.60 12.89
N ASP A 65 -9.46 4.28 11.71
CA ASP A 65 -8.68 5.23 10.90
C ASP A 65 -9.43 6.49 10.48
N TRP A 66 -10.77 6.48 10.52
CA TRP A 66 -11.56 7.69 10.30
C TRP A 66 -11.26 8.81 11.30
N SER A 67 -10.76 8.46 12.48
CA SER A 67 -10.38 9.41 13.53
C SER A 67 -8.86 9.55 13.70
N SER A 68 -8.06 9.05 12.74
CA SER A 68 -6.58 9.03 12.82
C SER A 68 -5.92 10.41 12.90
N SER A 69 -6.54 11.46 12.33
CA SER A 69 -6.08 12.85 12.45
C SER A 69 -6.72 13.62 13.63
N GLY A 70 -7.47 12.91 14.48
CA GLY A 70 -8.27 13.51 15.54
C GLY A 70 -9.73 13.79 15.14
N PRO A 71 -10.58 14.14 16.11
CA PRO A 71 -12.03 14.23 15.92
C PRO A 71 -12.46 15.37 15.00
N GLU A 72 -11.69 16.45 14.90
CA GLU A 72 -12.02 17.63 14.07
C GLU A 72 -11.89 17.35 12.56
N GLU A 73 -11.00 16.45 12.18
CA GLU A 73 -10.77 16.03 10.79
C GLU A 73 -11.45 14.68 10.47
N SER A 74 -12.25 14.15 11.41
CA SER A 74 -12.93 12.86 11.25
C SER A 74 -14.05 12.95 10.22
N CYS A 75 -14.01 12.05 9.25
CA CYS A 75 -15.03 11.93 8.22
C CYS A 75 -15.41 10.46 8.04
N THR A 76 -16.45 10.02 8.74
CA THR A 76 -16.91 8.62 8.67
C THR A 76 -17.74 8.40 7.41
N MET A 77 -17.28 7.52 6.54
CA MET A 77 -18.03 7.06 5.37
C MET A 77 -17.74 5.58 5.11
N GLU A 78 -18.60 4.93 4.34
CA GLU A 78 -18.28 3.61 3.79
C GLU A 78 -17.56 3.83 2.47
N LEU A 79 -16.37 3.24 2.33
CA LEU A 79 -15.66 3.21 1.05
C LEU A 79 -15.80 1.83 0.42
N LEU A 80 -16.02 1.81 -0.89
CA LEU A 80 -16.03 0.60 -1.70
C LEU A 80 -14.98 0.72 -2.80
N SER A 81 -14.24 -0.36 -3.02
CA SER A 81 -13.28 -0.47 -4.12
C SER A 81 -14.01 -0.66 -5.46
N ALA A 82 -13.45 -0.09 -6.53
CA ALA A 82 -13.93 -0.31 -7.90
C ALA A 82 -13.37 -1.60 -8.54
N PHE A 83 -12.46 -2.29 -7.83
CA PHE A 83 -11.91 -3.59 -8.24
C PHE A 83 -12.30 -4.67 -7.23
N PRO A 84 -12.34 -5.94 -7.66
CA PRO A 84 -12.31 -7.07 -6.74
C PRO A 84 -11.08 -7.02 -5.83
N SER A 85 -11.09 -7.87 -4.79
CA SER A 85 -9.97 -8.03 -3.86
C SER A 85 -8.64 -8.20 -4.62
N LEU A 86 -7.68 -7.30 -4.33
CA LEU A 86 -6.34 -7.41 -4.86
C LEU A 86 -5.41 -8.12 -3.88
N LEU A 87 -4.49 -8.91 -4.42
CA LEU A 87 -3.50 -9.65 -3.65
C LEU A 87 -2.21 -8.83 -3.55
N ASN A 88 -1.66 -8.66 -2.35
CA ASN A 88 -0.29 -8.14 -2.19
C ASN A 88 0.72 -9.23 -2.60
N ALA A 89 1.41 -9.02 -3.71
CA ALA A 89 2.34 -9.97 -4.31
C ALA A 89 3.55 -10.29 -3.42
N CYS A 90 3.99 -9.34 -2.58
CA CYS A 90 5.14 -9.52 -1.70
C CYS A 90 4.78 -10.08 -0.31
N GLY A 91 3.49 -10.32 -0.04
CA GLY A 91 3.02 -10.82 1.24
C GLY A 91 3.22 -9.83 2.41
N LYS A 92 3.09 -10.32 3.64
CA LYS A 92 3.25 -9.50 4.85
C LYS A 92 4.73 -9.34 5.19
N LEU A 93 5.25 -8.13 5.02
CA LEU A 93 6.62 -7.77 5.36
C LEU A 93 6.67 -7.04 6.71
N ALA A 94 7.79 -7.15 7.42
CA ALA A 94 7.99 -6.44 8.68
C ALA A 94 8.12 -4.93 8.47
N TYR A 95 8.88 -4.53 7.45
CA TYR A 95 9.05 -3.15 7.03
C TYR A 95 9.50 -3.08 5.58
N THR A 96 9.18 -1.96 4.94
CA THR A 96 9.70 -1.53 3.65
C THR A 96 10.35 -0.15 3.75
N ASN A 97 10.04 0.63 4.79
CA ASN A 97 10.76 1.83 5.21
C ASN A 97 11.43 1.57 6.58
N TYR A 98 12.69 1.98 6.74
CA TYR A 98 13.42 1.80 8.01
C TYR A 98 14.36 2.98 8.29
N VAL A 99 13.96 3.89 9.19
CA VAL A 99 14.72 5.08 9.60
C VAL A 99 14.94 5.12 11.11
N GLY A 100 15.81 6.02 11.58
CA GLY A 100 16.02 6.26 13.01
C GLY A 100 14.72 6.73 13.69
N GLY A 101 14.07 5.84 14.42
CA GLY A 101 12.85 6.13 15.20
C GLY A 101 11.53 5.70 14.54
N PHE A 102 11.55 5.19 13.30
CA PHE A 102 10.37 4.64 12.65
C PHE A 102 10.74 3.51 11.68
N HIS A 103 9.93 2.46 11.65
CA HIS A 103 9.98 1.46 10.60
C HIS A 103 8.58 0.89 10.37
N GLY A 104 8.24 0.65 9.11
CA GLY A 104 6.90 0.18 8.75
C GLY A 104 6.86 -0.41 7.35
N CYS A 105 5.91 -1.32 7.13
CA CYS A 105 5.56 -1.78 5.79
C CYS A 105 4.60 -0.75 5.20
N LEU A 106 5.07 0.01 4.21
CA LEU A 106 4.34 1.12 3.58
C LEU A 106 4.20 0.93 2.06
N ASP A 107 5.07 0.12 1.48
CA ASP A 107 5.15 -0.14 0.04
C ASP A 107 4.46 -1.47 -0.30
N TYR A 108 3.74 -1.48 -1.42
CA TYR A 108 2.98 -2.65 -1.85
C TYR A 108 2.98 -2.82 -3.36
N ILE A 109 2.88 -4.07 -3.81
CA ILE A 109 2.59 -4.45 -5.20
C ILE A 109 1.31 -5.27 -5.18
N PHE A 110 0.20 -4.66 -5.58
CA PHE A 110 -1.09 -5.34 -5.68
C PHE A 110 -1.33 -5.90 -7.08
N ILE A 111 -1.85 -7.12 -7.14
CA ILE A 111 -2.20 -7.80 -8.40
C ILE A 111 -3.63 -8.33 -8.34
N GLN A 112 -4.25 -8.50 -9.51
CA GLN A 112 -5.51 -9.25 -9.63
C GLN A 112 -5.20 -10.77 -9.62
N PRO A 113 -5.57 -11.52 -8.57
CA PRO A 113 -5.20 -12.93 -8.44
C PRO A 113 -5.88 -13.83 -9.48
N ASP A 114 -7.03 -13.40 -10.03
CA ASP A 114 -7.71 -14.13 -11.11
C ASP A 114 -6.96 -14.05 -12.44
N SER A 115 -6.10 -13.04 -12.63
CA SER A 115 -5.36 -12.80 -13.87
C SER A 115 -3.86 -13.05 -13.77
N MET A 116 -3.29 -13.03 -12.56
CA MET A 116 -1.86 -13.14 -12.33
C MET A 116 -1.55 -13.98 -11.09
N GLN A 117 -0.41 -14.67 -11.12
CA GLN A 117 0.16 -15.42 -10.02
C GLN A 117 1.57 -14.91 -9.70
N VAL A 118 1.95 -14.99 -8.43
CA VAL A 118 3.31 -14.71 -7.99
C VAL A 118 4.16 -15.95 -8.21
N GLU A 119 5.17 -15.86 -9.07
CA GLU A 119 6.11 -16.96 -9.32
C GLU A 119 7.19 -16.98 -8.24
N GLN A 120 7.74 -15.81 -7.91
CA GLN A 120 8.67 -15.64 -6.79
C GLN A 120 8.69 -14.20 -6.29
N VAL A 121 9.13 -14.03 -5.05
CA VAL A 121 9.43 -12.74 -4.45
C VAL A 121 10.93 -12.72 -4.14
N ILE A 122 11.63 -11.70 -4.60
CA ILE A 122 13.05 -11.53 -4.27
C ILE A 122 13.14 -11.10 -2.80
N PRO A 123 13.92 -11.80 -1.96
CA PRO A 123 13.97 -11.50 -0.53
C PRO A 123 14.53 -10.10 -0.29
N LEU A 124 13.93 -9.40 0.69
CA LEU A 124 14.47 -8.15 1.20
C LEU A 124 15.83 -8.40 1.88
N PRO A 125 16.69 -7.36 2.01
CA PRO A 125 17.89 -7.44 2.83
C PRO A 125 17.54 -7.90 4.25
N SER A 126 18.42 -8.71 4.83
CA SER A 126 18.27 -9.17 6.21
C SER A 126 18.25 -8.00 7.19
N HIS A 127 17.67 -8.20 8.37
CA HIS A 127 17.64 -7.16 9.39
C HIS A 127 19.05 -6.68 9.81
N GLN A 128 20.03 -7.60 9.78
CA GLN A 128 21.42 -7.26 10.04
C GLN A 128 21.99 -6.31 8.98
N GLU A 129 21.71 -6.56 7.70
CA GLU A 129 22.16 -5.69 6.60
C GLU A 129 21.53 -4.29 6.71
N VAL A 130 20.23 -4.23 7.02
CA VAL A 130 19.49 -2.96 7.19
C VAL A 130 20.03 -2.13 8.36
N THR A 131 20.40 -2.79 9.47
CA THR A 131 20.82 -2.11 10.72
C THR A 131 22.34 -1.98 10.86
N THR A 132 23.13 -2.44 9.89
CA THR A 132 24.60 -2.37 9.93
C THR A 132 25.10 -0.93 10.14
N TYR A 133 24.38 0.06 9.59
CA TYR A 133 24.65 1.49 9.75
C TYR A 133 23.54 2.21 10.53
N GLU A 134 22.96 1.52 11.54
CA GLU A 134 21.85 1.95 12.38
C GLU A 134 20.47 1.96 11.69
N ALA A 135 20.36 2.61 10.53
CA ALA A 135 19.13 2.68 9.74
C ALA A 135 19.41 2.97 8.25
N LEU A 136 18.35 3.20 7.47
CA LEU A 136 18.42 3.64 6.08
C LEU A 136 18.14 5.14 5.95
N PRO A 137 18.62 5.83 4.88
CA PRO A 137 19.62 5.34 3.92
C PRO A 137 21.00 5.16 4.58
N SER A 138 21.90 4.46 3.89
CA SER A 138 23.27 4.23 4.33
C SER A 138 24.26 4.28 3.16
N VAL A 139 25.55 4.12 3.45
CA VAL A 139 26.62 4.07 2.43
C VAL A 139 26.48 2.89 1.46
N VAL A 140 25.69 1.87 1.80
CA VAL A 140 25.41 0.69 0.95
C VAL A 140 23.97 0.62 0.47
N HIS A 141 23.09 1.53 0.91
CA HIS A 141 21.67 1.49 0.57
C HIS A 141 21.11 2.92 0.36
N PRO A 142 20.71 3.29 -0.86
CA PRO A 142 20.58 4.71 -1.27
C PRO A 142 19.23 5.38 -0.94
N SER A 143 18.29 4.68 -0.31
CA SER A 143 16.95 5.16 0.03
C SER A 143 16.59 4.76 1.46
N ASP A 144 15.67 5.45 2.13
CA ASP A 144 15.07 4.97 3.37
C ASP A 144 14.05 3.83 3.15
N HIS A 145 13.62 3.64 1.90
CA HIS A 145 12.78 2.52 1.46
C HIS A 145 13.61 1.36 0.86
N ILE A 146 13.07 0.16 0.95
CA ILE A 146 13.57 -1.07 0.36
C ILE A 146 12.70 -1.43 -0.83
N ALA A 147 13.30 -1.56 -2.01
CA ALA A 147 12.58 -1.90 -3.23
C ALA A 147 11.92 -3.28 -3.13
N LEU A 148 10.64 -3.34 -3.49
CA LEU A 148 9.92 -4.60 -3.65
C LEU A 148 10.13 -5.14 -5.05
N VAL A 149 10.48 -6.43 -5.14
CA VAL A 149 10.72 -7.10 -6.42
C VAL A 149 10.07 -8.47 -6.39
N CYS A 150 9.24 -8.75 -7.39
CA CYS A 150 8.59 -10.03 -7.58
C CYS A 150 8.46 -10.35 -9.07
N ASP A 151 8.49 -11.64 -9.38
CA ASP A 151 8.18 -12.15 -10.71
C ASP A 151 6.72 -12.56 -10.76
N LEU A 152 6.02 -12.07 -11.77
CA LEU A 152 4.61 -12.35 -12.01
C LEU A 152 4.43 -13.22 -13.25
N ARG A 153 3.46 -14.12 -13.20
CA ARG A 153 3.04 -14.95 -14.32
C ARG A 153 1.56 -14.72 -14.60
N TRP A 154 1.18 -14.61 -15.87
CA TRP A 154 -0.22 -14.59 -16.28
C TRP A 154 -0.92 -15.91 -15.93
N SER A 155 -2.14 -15.83 -15.39
CA SER A 155 -3.02 -16.98 -15.27
C SER A 155 -3.51 -17.39 -16.68
N PRO A 156 -3.55 -18.70 -17.00
CA PRO A 156 -4.03 -19.20 -18.29
C PRO A 156 -5.50 -18.89 -18.59
#